data_AF-A0AAN1JNJ9-F1
#
_entry.id   AF-A0AAN1JNJ9-F1
#
_cell.length_a   1.000
_cell.length_b   1.000
_cell.length_c   1.000
_cell.angle_alpha   90.00
_cell.angle_beta   90.00
_cell.angle_gamma   90.00
#
_symmetry.space_group_name_H-M   'P 1'
#
loop_
_entity.id
_entity.type
_entity.pdbx_description
1 polymer ?
#
loop_
_entity_poly.entity_id
_entity_poly.type
_entity_poly.pdbx_seq_one_letter_code
_entity_poly.pdbx_strand_id
1 'polypeptide(L)'
;MSSPLDREIDAPRYRVVVNGRPAYRAESPSEIEGYVARATITRLDGSPVYESYLQYQIFEGEIFIDLESAIRDGEQRARDAINTGFPH
;
A
#
# COMPACT_ATOMS: atom_id res chain seq x y z
N MET A 1 6.14 -12.90 10.89
CA MET A 1 7.43 -12.33 10.45
C MET A 1 7.09 -11.31 9.39
N SER A 2 7.44 -10.03 9.59
CA SER A 2 7.24 -9.00 8.56
C SER A 2 8.26 -9.23 7.46
N SER A 3 7.83 -9.27 6.19
CA SER A 3 8.78 -9.30 5.08
C SER A 3 9.53 -7.97 5.06
N PRO A 4 10.80 -7.91 4.58
CA PRO A 4 11.51 -6.63 4.40
C PRO A 4 10.81 -5.69 3.40
N LEU A 5 9.79 -6.19 2.70
CA LEU A 5 8.92 -5.49 1.77
C LEU A 5 7.71 -4.86 2.44
N ASP A 6 7.40 -5.25 3.69
CA ASP A 6 6.17 -4.88 4.38
C ASP A 6 6.50 -3.83 5.44
N ARG A 7 5.88 -2.66 5.30
CA ARG A 7 5.94 -1.59 6.30
C ARG A 7 4.59 -1.43 6.95
N GLU A 8 4.53 -1.69 8.26
CA GLU A 8 3.37 -1.35 9.07
C GLU A 8 3.46 0.12 9.50
N ILE A 9 2.33 0.83 9.39
CA ILE A 9 2.22 2.23 9.80
C ILE A 9 1.09 2.32 10.81
N ASP A 10 1.42 2.89 11.97
CA ASP A 10 0.43 3.19 12.99
C ASP A 10 -0.34 4.46 12.60
N ALA A 11 -1.66 4.30 12.43
CA ALA A 11 -2.61 5.39 12.38
C ALA A 11 -3.62 5.24 13.54
N PRO A 12 -4.16 6.33 14.12
CA PRO A 12 -4.89 6.27 15.39
C PRO A 12 -6.07 5.28 15.46
N ARG A 13 -6.70 4.99 14.32
CA ARG A 13 -7.86 4.07 14.21
C ARG A 13 -7.66 2.95 13.18
N TYR A 14 -6.53 2.98 12.48
CA TYR A 14 -6.30 2.12 11.33
C TYR A 14 -4.95 1.44 11.44
N ARG A 15 -4.91 0.16 11.10
CA ARG A 15 -3.68 -0.52 10.73
C ARG A 15 -3.48 -0.35 9.24
N VAL A 16 -2.32 0.18 8.85
CA VAL A 16 -1.93 0.28 7.45
C VAL A 16 -0.74 -0.64 7.22
N VAL A 17 -0.83 -1.49 6.21
CA VAL A 17 0.27 -2.36 5.77
C VAL A 17 0.62 -1.99 4.34
N VAL A 18 1.81 -1.46 4.14
CA VAL A 18 2.34 -1.13 2.80
C VAL A 18 3.28 -2.24 2.37
N ASN A 19 2.97 -2.89 1.25
CA ASN A 19 3.74 -3.99 0.69
C ASN A 19 4.40 -3.50 -0.60
N GLY A 20 5.72 -3.33 -0.57
CA GLY A 20 6.51 -3.09 -1.75
C GLY A 20 6.77 -4.39 -2.53
N ARG A 21 6.81 -4.33 -3.86
CA ARG A 21 7.11 -5.50 -4.69
C ARG A 21 7.86 -5.09 -5.94
N PRO A 22 8.73 -5.96 -6.49
CA PRO A 22 9.32 -5.71 -7.79
C PRO A 22 8.22 -5.66 -8.86
N ALA A 23 8.31 -4.67 -9.73
CA ALA A 23 7.60 -4.61 -11.00
C ALA A 23 8.55 -5.14 -12.08
N TYR A 24 8.04 -6.04 -12.91
CA TYR A 24 8.82 -6.66 -13.98
C TYR A 24 8.40 -6.09 -15.33
N ARG A 25 9.35 -5.98 -16.26
CA ARG A 25 9.06 -5.53 -17.62
C ARG A 25 8.09 -6.49 -18.30
N ALA A 26 7.07 -5.93 -18.97
CA ALA A 26 6.06 -6.73 -19.67
C ALA A 26 6.67 -7.69 -20.72
N GLU A 27 7.75 -7.26 -21.38
CA GLU A 27 8.43 -8.03 -22.42
C GLU A 27 9.50 -8.99 -21.87
N SER A 28 9.91 -8.84 -20.60
CA SER A 28 10.96 -9.64 -19.97
C SER A 28 10.63 -9.86 -18.48
N PRO A 29 9.87 -10.92 -18.13
CA PRO A 29 9.40 -11.16 -16.76
C PRO A 29 10.52 -11.52 -15.77
N SER A 30 11.77 -11.63 -16.23
CA SER A 30 12.97 -11.77 -15.39
C SER A 30 13.67 -10.44 -15.10
N GLU A 31 13.35 -9.37 -15.83
CA GLU A 31 13.95 -8.05 -15.66
C GLU A 31 13.07 -7.17 -14.77
N ILE A 32 13.62 -6.76 -13.64
CA ILE A 32 12.99 -5.79 -12.75
C ILE A 32 13.03 -4.42 -13.44
N GLU A 33 11.86 -3.86 -13.71
CA GLU A 33 11.68 -2.49 -14.18
C GLU A 33 11.82 -1.49 -13.04
N GLY A 34 11.41 -1.90 -11.84
CA GLY A 34 11.52 -1.13 -10.61
C GLY A 34 10.69 -1.75 -9.49
N TYR A 35 10.13 -0.92 -8.63
CA TYR A 35 9.35 -1.29 -7.47
C TYR A 35 8.06 -0.49 -7.41
N VAL A 36 7.02 -1.16 -6.97
CA VAL A 36 5.68 -0.60 -6.75
C VAL A 36 5.22 -0.98 -5.35
N ALA A 37 4.34 -0.17 -4.76
CA ALA A 37 3.76 -0.49 -3.47
C ALA A 37 2.23 -0.51 -3.51
N ARG A 38 1.68 -1.45 -2.73
CA ARG A 38 0.25 -1.57 -2.43
C ARG A 38 0.03 -1.33 -0.95
N ALA A 39 -1.01 -0.60 -0.58
CA ALA A 39 -1.35 -0.39 0.81
C ALA A 39 -2.69 -1.03 1.16
N THR A 40 -2.75 -1.72 2.29
CA THR A 40 -3.98 -2.28 2.85
C THR A 40 -4.30 -1.57 4.15
N ILE A 41 -5.48 -0.98 4.23
CA ILE A 41 -5.98 -0.24 5.39
C ILE A 41 -7.07 -1.09 6.05
N THR A 42 -6.93 -1.33 7.36
CA THR A 42 -7.91 -2.05 8.18
C THR A 42 -8.24 -1.23 9.42
N ARG A 43 -9.51 -1.16 9.84
CA ARG A 43 -9.86 -0.51 11.11
C ARG A 43 -9.50 -1.40 12.29
N LEU A 44 -8.99 -0.79 13.36
CA LEU A 44 -8.63 -1.49 14.59
C LEU A 44 -9.85 -1.91 15.43
N ASP A 45 -10.98 -1.24 15.25
CA ASP A 45 -12.24 -1.51 15.96
C ASP A 45 -13.06 -2.66 15.33
N GLY A 46 -12.54 -3.30 14.27
CA GLY A 46 -13.22 -4.37 13.54
C GLY A 46 -14.43 -3.92 12.71
N SER A 47 -14.73 -2.62 12.68
CA SER A 47 -15.78 -2.07 11.84
C SER A 47 -15.33 -2.00 10.38
N PRO A 48 -16.27 -1.94 9.42
CA PRO A 48 -15.93 -1.69 8.02
C PRO A 48 -15.10 -0.41 7.86
N VAL A 49 -14.08 -0.49 7.01
CA VAL A 49 -13.24 0.65 6.61
C VAL A 49 -14.03 1.55 5.67
N TYR A 50 -14.71 0.96 4.71
CA TYR A 50 -15.47 1.64 3.67
C TYR A 50 -16.67 0.78 3.26
N GLU A 51 -17.88 1.36 3.25
CA GLU A 51 -19.15 0.63 3.06
C GLU A 51 -19.25 -0.64 3.93
N SER A 52 -19.32 -1.82 3.32
CA SER A 52 -19.35 -3.13 3.99
C SER A 52 -17.98 -3.84 3.96
N TYR A 53 -16.94 -3.17 3.47
CA TYR A 53 -15.61 -3.75 3.32
C TYR A 53 -14.78 -3.58 4.59
N LEU A 54 -14.28 -4.70 5.13
CA LEU A 54 -13.39 -4.73 6.30
C LEU A 54 -11.97 -4.24 5.99
N GLN A 55 -11.62 -4.15 4.71
CA GLN A 55 -10.31 -3.71 4.25
C GLN A 55 -10.50 -2.76 3.05
N TYR A 56 -9.68 -1.72 2.98
CA TYR A 56 -9.55 -0.88 1.80
C TYR A 56 -8.16 -1.09 1.19
N GLN A 57 -8.13 -1.45 -0.09
CA GLN A 57 -6.89 -1.71 -0.82
C GLN A 57 -6.59 -0.55 -1.75
N ILE A 58 -5.39 0.01 -1.60
CA ILE A 58 -4.81 0.96 -2.54
C ILE A 58 -3.92 0.16 -3.48
N PHE A 59 -4.31 0.15 -4.76
CA PHE A 59 -3.59 -0.54 -5.82
C PHE A 59 -2.22 0.09 -6.10
N GLU A 60 -1.49 -0.49 -7.05
CA GLU A 60 -0.15 -0.01 -7.42
C GLU A 60 -0.20 1.40 -7.98
N GLY A 61 0.74 2.22 -7.52
CA GLY A 61 0.99 3.55 -8.05
C GLY A 61 2.11 3.51 -9.07
N GLU A 62 3.02 4.47 -8.96
CA GLU A 62 4.11 4.64 -9.91
C GLU A 62 5.23 3.59 -9.79
N ILE A 63 5.88 3.40 -10.94
CA ILE A 63 7.23 2.93 -11.25
C ILE A 63 8.41 3.54 -10.46
N PHE A 64 8.85 3.05 -9.31
CA PHE A 64 10.06 3.60 -8.65
C PHE A 64 11.31 2.76 -8.86
N ILE A 65 12.48 3.40 -8.98
CA ILE A 65 13.77 2.69 -9.12
C ILE A 65 14.16 2.00 -7.81
N ASP A 66 13.80 2.58 -6.66
CA ASP A 66 14.12 2.03 -5.34
C ASP A 66 12.84 1.69 -4.55
N LEU A 67 12.96 0.63 -3.74
CA LEU A 67 11.87 0.11 -2.92
C LEU A 67 11.39 1.12 -1.86
N GLU A 68 12.28 1.95 -1.33
CA GLU A 68 11.92 2.88 -0.27
C GLU A 68 11.01 3.99 -0.79
N SER A 69 11.30 4.53 -1.97
CA SER A 69 10.44 5.49 -2.67
C SER A 69 9.06 4.90 -2.96
N ALA A 70 9.00 3.64 -3.44
CA ALA A 70 7.72 2.96 -3.63
C ALA A 70 6.93 2.84 -2.32
N ILE A 71 7.57 2.44 -1.23
CA ILE A 71 6.92 2.32 0.09
C ILE A 71 6.45 3.69 0.59
N ARG A 72 7.24 4.75 0.42
CA ARG A 72 6.84 6.12 0.82
C ARG A 72 5.64 6.62 0.03
N ASP A 73 5.58 6.33 -1.27
CA ASP A 73 4.42 6.62 -2.10
C ASP A 73 3.18 5.85 -1.63
N GLY A 74 3.30 4.54 -1.37
CA GLY A 74 2.20 3.73 -0.83
C GLY A 74 1.70 4.22 0.55
N GLU A 75 2.63 4.63 1.42
CA GLU A 75 2.31 5.27 2.70
C GLU A 75 1.54 6.58 2.50
N GLN A 76 2.01 7.46 1.63
CA GLN A 76 1.38 8.75 1.38
C GLN A 76 -0.04 8.57 0.87
N ARG A 77 -0.24 7.70 -0.13
CA ARG A 77 -1.58 7.39 -0.68
C ARG A 77 -2.52 6.81 0.39
N ALA A 78 -2.00 5.98 1.30
CA ALA A 78 -2.79 5.47 2.42
C ALA A 78 -3.23 6.55 3.41
N ARG A 79 -2.32 7.48 3.74
CA ARG A 79 -2.64 8.64 4.58
C ARG A 79 -3.68 9.53 3.89
N ASP A 80 -3.53 9.76 2.59
CA ASP A 80 -4.47 10.57 1.81
C ASP A 80 -5.86 9.93 1.77
N ALA A 81 -5.96 8.62 1.56
CA ALA A 81 -7.23 7.90 1.63
C ALA A 81 -7.90 8.02 3.00
N ILE A 82 -7.13 7.88 4.10
CA ILE A 82 -7.65 8.07 5.46
C ILE A 82 -8.13 9.51 5.68
N ASN A 83 -7.36 10.50 5.22
CA ASN A 83 -7.67 11.92 5.40
C ASN A 83 -8.86 12.39 4.56
N THR A 84 -9.07 11.79 3.39
CA THR A 84 -10.17 12.12 2.47
C THR A 84 -11.42 11.28 2.71
N GLY A 85 -11.36 10.28 3.60
CA GLY A 85 -12.51 9.44 3.95
C GLY A 85 -12.79 8.29 3.00
N PHE A 86 -11.76 7.78 2.30
CA PHE A 86 -11.79 6.67 1.35
C PHE A 86 -12.63 7.00 0.09
N PRO A 87 -12.03 7.64 -0.93
CA PRO A 87 -12.75 8.03 -2.14
C PRO A 87 -13.29 6.81 -2.90
N HIS A 88 -14.47 7.02 -3.52
CA HIS A 88 -15.17 6.11 -4.44
C HIS A 88 -14.36 5.79 -5.70
#